data_AF-A0A962YN80-F1
#
_entry.id   AF-A0A962YN80-F1
#
_cell.length_a   1.000
_cell.length_b   1.000
_cell.length_c   1.000
_cell.angle_alpha   90.00
_cell.angle_beta   90.00
_cell.angle_gamma   90.00
#
_symmetry.space_group_name_H-M   'P 1'
#
loop_
_entity.id
_entity.type
_entity.pdbx_description
1 polymer ?
#
loop_
_entity_poly.entity_id
_entity_poly.type
_entity_poly.pdbx_seq_one_letter_code
_entity_poly.pdbx_strand_id
1 'polypeptide(L)' 'MHEPAAAPVVWLLSAYRAESHAAWAEWLQRRVTSVDWRVFELPGRHFRWRIRGNPLSWQGV' A
#
# COMPACT_ATOMS: atom_id res chain seq x y z
N MET A 1 -26.56 -23.73 4.79
CA MET A 1 -25.29 -23.51 4.09
C MET A 1 -25.00 -22.02 4.15
N HIS A 2 -23.92 -21.59 4.78
CA HIS A 2 -23.51 -20.19 4.81
C HIS A 2 -22.61 -19.97 3.62
N GLU A 3 -23.05 -19.16 2.65
CA GLU A 3 -22.18 -18.69 1.56
C GLU A 3 -20.94 -18.04 2.21
N PRO A 4 -19.72 -18.36 1.75
CA PRO A 4 -18.54 -17.70 2.28
C PRO A 4 -18.69 -16.20 2.03
N ALA A 5 -18.72 -15.41 3.11
CA ALA A 5 -18.72 -13.97 2.99
C ALA A 5 -17.50 -13.54 2.17
N ALA A 6 -17.72 -12.63 1.20
CA ALA A 6 -16.63 -12.10 0.39
C ALA A 6 -15.52 -11.53 1.28
N ALA A 7 -14.26 -11.76 0.91
CA ALA A 7 -13.12 -11.24 1.64
C ALA A 7 -13.20 -9.70 1.72
N PRO A 8 -12.91 -9.09 2.89
CA PRO A 8 -12.90 -7.65 3.01
C PRO A 8 -11.78 -7.05 2.16
N VAL A 9 -12.05 -5.88 1.59
CA VAL A 9 -11.08 -5.13 0.78
C VAL A 9 -10.26 -4.23 1.68
N VAL A 10 -8.93 -4.29 1.58
CA VAL A 10 -8.00 -3.46 2.34
C VAL A 10 -7.12 -2.64 1.40
N TRP A 11 -7.11 -1.33 1.60
CA TRP A 11 -6.32 -0.41 0.80
C TRP A 11 -5.00 -0.11 1.52
N LEU A 12 -3.89 -0.48 0.89
CA LEU A 12 -2.57 -0.17 1.40
C LEU A 12 -2.00 1.04 0.65
N LEU A 13 -1.94 2.16 1.37
CA LEU A 13 -1.53 3.45 0.82
C LEU A 13 -0.08 3.74 1.22
N SER A 14 0.83 3.68 0.26
CA SER A 14 2.23 4.06 0.43
C SER A 14 2.53 5.28 -0.42
N ALA A 15 3.25 6.25 0.11
CA ALA A 15 3.52 7.47 -0.65
C ALA A 15 4.66 7.37 -1.64
N TYR A 16 5.52 6.39 -1.46
CA TYR A 16 6.57 6.06 -2.41
C TYR A 16 7.05 4.65 -2.13
N ARG A 17 7.46 3.96 -3.19
CA ARG A 17 8.03 2.62 -3.12
C ARG A 17 9.52 2.67 -2.74
N ALA A 18 9.82 3.02 -1.49
CA ALA A 18 11.13 2.72 -0.92
C ALA A 18 11.29 1.21 -0.75
N GLU A 19 12.53 0.71 -0.80
CA GLU A 19 12.80 -0.73 -0.64
C GLU A 19 12.25 -1.27 0.68
N SER A 20 12.37 -0.51 1.78
CA SER A 20 11.80 -0.90 3.07
C SER A 20 10.27 -0.94 3.06
N HIS A 21 9.61 -0.02 2.35
CA HIS A 21 8.15 -0.02 2.20
C HIS A 21 7.69 -1.22 1.36
N ALA A 22 8.38 -1.49 0.25
CA ALA A 22 8.08 -2.63 -0.62
C ALA A 22 8.22 -3.96 0.13
N ALA A 23 9.35 -4.15 0.84
CA ALA A 23 9.58 -5.35 1.62
C ALA A 23 8.49 -5.58 2.69
N TRP A 24 8.08 -4.51 3.37
CA TRP A 24 7.02 -4.59 4.37
C TRP A 24 5.65 -4.88 3.76
N ALA A 25 5.27 -4.18 2.68
CA ALA A 25 4.00 -4.38 1.98
C ALA A 25 3.86 -5.80 1.44
N GLU A 26 4.93 -6.35 0.86
CA GLU A 26 4.95 -7.71 0.36
C GLU A 26 4.86 -8.75 1.49
N TRP A 27 5.60 -8.53 2.59
CA TRP A 27 5.52 -9.40 3.75
C TRP A 27 4.10 -9.42 4.34
N LEU A 28 3.46 -8.26 4.44
CA LEU A 28 2.12 -8.12 4.99
C LEU A 28 1.10 -8.88 4.14
N GLN A 29 1.13 -8.71 2.81
CA GLN A 29 0.24 -9.41 1.87
C GLN A 29 0.42 -10.93 1.94
N ARG A 30 1.67 -11.42 2.08
CA ARG A 30 1.95 -12.84 2.23
C ARG A 30 1.47 -13.43 3.56
N ARG A 31 1.36 -12.62 4.61
CA ARG A 31 0.95 -13.08 5.95
C ARG A 31 -0.54 -12.95 6.22
N VAL A 32 -1.20 -12.00 5.58
CA VAL A 32 -2.64 -11.75 5.74
C VAL A 32 -3.33 -12.05 4.42
N THR A 33 -3.73 -13.32 4.24
CA THR A 33 -4.32 -13.83 3.00
C THR A 33 -5.85 -13.84 3.00
N SER A 34 -6.48 -13.45 4.11
CA SER A 34 -7.93 -13.43 4.28
C SER A 34 -8.60 -12.16 3.76
N VAL A 35 -7.87 -11.30 3.06
CA VAL A 35 -8.33 -9.99 2.56
C VAL A 35 -7.93 -9.79 1.11
N ASP A 36 -8.69 -8.96 0.40
CA ASP A 36 -8.35 -8.48 -0.94
C ASP A 36 -7.52 -7.19 -0.83
N TRP A 37 -6.23 -7.29 -1.15
CA TRP A 37 -5.30 -6.16 -1.04
C TRP A 37 -5.34 -5.27 -2.27
N ARG A 38 -5.51 -3.96 -2.05
CA ARG A 38 -5.35 -2.93 -3.08
C ARG A 38 -4.22 -1.99 -2.70
N VAL A 39 -3.06 -2.18 -3.33
CA VAL A 39 -1.87 -1.38 -3.04
C VAL A 39 -1.82 -0.18 -3.97
N PHE A 40 -1.74 1.02 -3.38
CA PHE A 40 -1.52 2.26 -4.12
C PHE A 40 -0.23 2.89 -3.63
N GLU A 41 0.73 2.97 -4.54
CA GLU A 41 2.03 3.55 -4.25
C GLU A 41 2.57 4.40 -5.41
N LEU A 42 3.24 5.50 -5.06
CA LEU A 42 3.99 6.26 -6.05
C LEU A 42 5.36 5.59 -6.30
N PRO A 43 5.96 5.76 -7.48
CA PRO A 43 7.33 5.29 -7.74
C PRO A 43 8.31 5.79 -6.66
N GLY A 44 9.34 4.99 -6.37
CA GLY A 44 10.41 5.39 -5.45
C GLY A 44 11.06 6.69 -5.90
N ARG A 45 11.29 7.61 -4.96
CA ARG A 45 11.95 8.90 -5.22
C ARG A 45 13.11 9.08 -4.27
N HIS A 46 14.22 9.58 -4.78
CA HIS A 46 15.32 10.04 -3.94
C HIS A 46 14.94 11.38 -3.32
N PHE A 47 14.53 11.35 -2.05
CA PHE A 47 14.28 12.57 -1.31
C PHE A 47 15.61 13.16 -0.83
N ARG A 48 15.94 14.35 -1.33
CA ARG A 48 16.95 15.19 -0.67
C ARG A 48 16.38 15.53 0.70
N TRP A 49 17.14 15.27 1.77
CA TRP A 49 16.79 15.13 3.20
C TRP A 49 16.01 16.29 3.89
N ARG A 50 15.20 17.09 3.19
CA ARG A 50 14.47 18.26 3.70
C ARG A 50 13.03 18.43 3.19
N ILE A 51 12.40 17.40 2.63
CA ILE A 51 10.95 17.48 2.37
C ILE A 51 10.20 16.98 3.62
N ARG A 52 9.63 17.90 4.40
CA ARG A 52 8.84 17.63 5.63
C ARG A 52 7.41 17.15 5.35
N GLY A 53 7.08 16.87 4.10
CA GLY A 53 5.76 16.42 3.70
C GLY A 53 5.88 15.10 2.97
N ASN A 54 5.02 14.17 3.32
CA ASN A 54 4.73 13.04 2.48
C ASN A 54 3.38 13.32 1.79
N PRO A 55 3.30 14.23 0.79
CA PRO A 55 2.03 14.57 0.20
C PRO A 55 1.52 13.37 -0.58
N LEU A 56 0.64 12.61 0.09
CA LEU A 56 -0.24 11.66 -0.55
C LEU A 56 -1.29 12.46 -1.31
N SER A 57 -0.99 12.80 -2.55
CA SER A 57 -1.93 13.48 -3.44
C SER A 57 -2.19 12.60 -4.65
N TRP A 58 -3.25 11.81 -4.58
CA TRP A 58 -3.85 11.16 -5.75
C TRP A 58 -4.88 12.12 -6.33
N GLN A 59 -4.53 12.82 -7.41
CA GLN A 59 -5.51 13.57 -8.18
C GLN A 59 -6.15 12.59 -9.16
N GLY A 60 -7.44 12.32 -8.96
CA GLY A 60 -8.22 11.50 -9.88
C GLY A 60 -8.31 12.18 -11.25
N VAL A 61 -8.07 11.42 -12.29
CA VAL A 61 -8.74 11.59 -13.58
C VAL A 61 -9.86 10.56 -13.65
#